data_AF-A0A7S7QTK1-F1
#
_entry.id   AF-A0A7S7QTK1-F1
#
_cell.length_a   1.000
_cell.length_b   1.000
_cell.length_c   1.000
_cell.angle_alpha   90.00
_cell.angle_beta   90.00
_cell.angle_gamma   90.00
#
_symmetry.space_group_name_H-M   'P 1'
#
loop_
_entity.id
_entity.type
_entity.pdbx_description
1 polymer ?
#
loop_
_entity_poly.entity_id
_entity_poly.type
_entity_poly.pdbx_seq_one_letter_code
_entity_poly.pdbx_strand_id
1 'polypeptide(L)'
;MKMLFGGFLVACVAGYLYYIYPGEGNAVYNVPIGQARQELSRAELPPMVFGSAQLDTTVRSSDTEVVWIVRRRSEELFRYTAQLTSEEKGAATRVQLKLDGAKGKTEDYAKNLADNPKIRDLYLVAMQERISSTLQRRPYEMGRIHPAMAAAAVANMGNIQKSVDAAAAASAELDRQNIQKAYRNERR
;
A
#
# COMPACT_ATOMS: atom_id res chain seq x y z
N MET A 1 -4.64 -43.23 -24.85
CA MET A 1 -5.09 -42.48 -23.66
C MET A 1 -4.14 -42.78 -22.51
N LYS A 2 -3.20 -41.88 -22.21
CA LYS A 2 -2.36 -41.92 -20.99
C LYS A 2 -1.74 -40.53 -20.74
N MET A 3 -2.43 -39.80 -19.85
CA MET A 3 -2.01 -38.74 -18.93
C MET A 3 -0.76 -37.89 -19.23
N LEU A 4 -0.99 -36.67 -19.71
CA LEU A 4 -0.11 -35.49 -19.63
C LEU A 4 -0.61 -34.60 -18.47
N PHE A 5 -0.17 -34.84 -17.23
CA PHE A 5 -0.52 -33.98 -16.09
C PHE A 5 0.68 -33.48 -15.26
N GLY A 6 1.91 -33.81 -15.67
CA GLY A 6 3.12 -33.45 -14.90
C GLY A 6 3.72 -32.07 -15.19
N GLY A 7 3.35 -31.41 -16.29
CA GLY A 7 4.01 -30.17 -16.74
C GLY A 7 3.42 -28.87 -16.18
N PHE A 8 2.15 -28.87 -15.77
CA PHE A 8 1.44 -27.63 -15.43
C PHE A 8 1.74 -27.14 -14.00
N LEU A 9 2.10 -28.05 -13.09
CA LEU A 9 2.31 -27.73 -11.67
C LEU A 9 3.67 -27.08 -11.40
N VAL A 10 4.70 -27.38 -12.20
CA VAL A 10 6.05 -26.84 -11.99
C VAL A 10 6.16 -25.37 -12.41
N ALA A 11 5.39 -24.94 -13.42
CA ALA A 11 5.36 -23.53 -13.86
C ALA A 11 4.70 -22.61 -12.81
N CYS A 12 3.66 -23.07 -12.12
CA CYS A 12 3.02 -22.28 -11.06
C CYS A 12 3.91 -22.12 -9.82
N VAL A 13 4.76 -23.11 -9.51
CA VAL A 13 5.65 -23.07 -8.35
C VAL A 13 6.93 -22.27 -8.64
N ALA A 14 7.45 -22.32 -9.88
CA ALA A 14 8.60 -21.52 -10.29
C ALA A 14 8.32 -20.00 -10.22
N GLY A 15 7.10 -19.56 -10.53
CA GLY A 15 6.68 -18.17 -10.33
C GLY A 15 6.55 -17.76 -8.85
N TYR A 16 6.33 -18.71 -7.95
CA TYR A 16 6.14 -18.45 -6.52
C TYR A 16 7.49 -18.27 -5.78
N LEU A 17 8.58 -18.87 -6.28
CA LEU A 17 9.90 -18.81 -5.65
C LEU A 17 10.73 -17.58 -6.02
N TYR A 18 10.34 -16.81 -7.04
CA TYR A 18 11.01 -15.53 -7.38
C TYR A 18 10.55 -14.35 -6.49
N TYR A 19 9.60 -14.59 -5.58
CA TYR A 19 8.94 -13.56 -4.76
C TYR A 19 9.66 -13.22 -3.45
N ILE A 20 10.91 -13.66 -3.29
CA ILE A 20 11.71 -13.45 -2.08
C ILE A 20 12.93 -12.59 -2.43
N TYR A 21 12.77 -11.33 -2.87
CA TYR A 21 13.80 -10.30 -2.65
C TYR A 21 13.18 -8.89 -2.70
N PRO A 22 13.63 -7.96 -1.84
CA PRO A 22 13.02 -6.65 -1.65
C PRO A 22 13.66 -5.66 -2.62
N GLY A 23 13.07 -5.54 -3.79
CA GLY A 23 13.35 -4.49 -4.74
C GLY A 23 12.05 -4.22 -5.46
N GLU A 24 11.63 -2.95 -5.49
CA GLU A 24 10.58 -2.37 -6.33
C GLU A 24 9.80 -3.38 -7.18
N GLY A 25 8.51 -3.55 -6.89
CA GLY A 25 7.67 -4.64 -7.39
C GLY A 25 7.83 -4.89 -8.89
N ASN A 26 8.64 -5.88 -9.24
CA ASN A 26 8.96 -6.29 -10.60
C ASN A 26 8.30 -7.64 -10.85
N ALA A 27 7.23 -7.66 -11.63
CA ALA A 27 6.51 -8.90 -11.93
C ALA A 27 6.10 -8.94 -13.40
N VAL A 28 6.15 -10.14 -13.98
CA VAL A 28 5.68 -10.40 -15.34
C VAL A 28 4.32 -11.06 -15.28
N TYR A 29 3.38 -10.57 -16.09
CA TYR A 29 2.02 -11.08 -16.19
C TYR A 29 1.73 -11.48 -17.63
N ASN A 30 1.05 -12.61 -17.82
CA ASN A 30 0.70 -13.16 -19.14
C ASN A 30 -0.53 -12.44 -19.71
N VAL A 31 -0.40 -11.12 -19.85
CA VAL A 31 -1.39 -10.22 -20.45
C VAL A 31 -0.66 -9.24 -21.36
N PRO A 32 -1.21 -8.91 -22.55
CA PRO A 32 -0.65 -7.88 -23.41
C PRO A 32 -0.67 -6.49 -22.77
N ILE A 33 0.32 -5.66 -23.09
CA ILE A 33 0.53 -4.35 -22.46
C ILE A 33 -0.69 -3.42 -22.58
N GLY A 34 -1.37 -3.43 -23.74
CA GLY A 34 -2.58 -2.63 -23.94
C GLY A 34 -3.72 -3.03 -23.01
N GLN A 35 -3.87 -4.33 -22.78
CA GLN A 35 -4.86 -4.86 -21.85
C GLN A 35 -4.46 -4.56 -20.41
N ALA A 36 -3.19 -4.78 -20.05
CA ALA A 36 -2.68 -4.48 -18.71
C ALA A 36 -2.90 -3.01 -18.35
N ARG A 37 -2.57 -2.09 -19.27
CA ARG A 37 -2.82 -0.66 -19.13
C ARG A 37 -4.30 -0.36 -18.90
N GLN A 38 -5.18 -0.90 -19.73
CA GLN A 38 -6.61 -0.66 -19.63
C GLN A 38 -7.17 -1.14 -18.29
N GLU A 39 -6.83 -2.36 -17.88
CA GLU A 39 -7.29 -2.94 -16.61
C GLU A 39 -6.73 -2.15 -15.41
N LEU A 40 -5.44 -1.81 -15.41
CA LEU A 40 -4.81 -1.03 -14.33
C LEU A 40 -5.32 0.41 -14.25
N SER A 41 -5.64 1.05 -15.37
CA SER A 41 -6.20 2.42 -15.39
C SER A 41 -7.54 2.53 -14.65
N ARG A 42 -8.24 1.40 -14.47
CA ARG A 42 -9.53 1.29 -13.78
C ARG A 42 -9.39 0.67 -12.39
N ALA A 43 -8.19 0.23 -12.02
CA ALA A 43 -7.96 -0.40 -10.73
C ALA A 43 -8.06 0.66 -9.61
N GLU A 44 -8.87 0.35 -8.61
CA GLU A 44 -8.95 1.11 -7.38
C GLU A 44 -7.71 0.88 -6.50
N LEU A 45 -7.50 1.76 -5.52
CA LEU A 45 -6.45 1.57 -4.53
C LEU A 45 -6.64 0.27 -3.72
N PRO A 46 -5.55 -0.27 -3.13
CA PRO A 46 -5.64 -1.38 -2.20
C PRO A 46 -6.53 -1.02 -1.01
N PRO A 47 -7.39 -1.93 -0.53
CA PRO A 47 -8.25 -1.64 0.61
C PRO A 47 -7.41 -1.55 1.90
N MET A 48 -7.83 -0.69 2.83
CA MET A 48 -7.47 -0.77 4.26
C MET A 48 -6.00 -0.52 4.67
N VAL A 49 -5.07 -0.23 3.76
CA VAL A 49 -3.69 0.13 4.14
C VAL A 49 -3.51 1.59 4.58
N PHE A 50 -4.47 2.47 4.30
CA PHE A 50 -4.38 3.90 4.64
C PHE A 50 -5.22 4.31 5.86
N GLY A 51 -5.69 3.34 6.65
CA GLY A 51 -6.57 3.58 7.79
C GLY A 51 -7.96 4.10 7.36
N SER A 52 -8.62 4.85 8.24
CA SER A 52 -9.96 5.42 8.02
C SER A 52 -9.95 6.76 7.27
N ALA A 53 -8.81 7.17 6.71
CA ALA A 53 -8.72 8.42 5.99
C ALA A 53 -9.49 8.34 4.67
N GLN A 54 -10.36 9.32 4.41
CA GLN A 54 -10.98 9.47 3.10
C GLN A 54 -9.92 10.00 2.12
N LEU A 55 -9.57 9.18 1.14
CA LEU A 55 -8.56 9.48 0.14
C LEU A 55 -9.20 9.65 -1.23
N ASP A 56 -8.74 10.67 -1.95
CA ASP A 56 -9.08 10.89 -3.34
C ASP A 56 -7.98 10.32 -4.22
N THR A 57 -8.33 9.61 -5.29
CA THR A 57 -7.35 9.05 -6.23
C THR A 57 -7.59 9.58 -7.62
N THR A 58 -6.54 10.06 -8.26
CA THR A 58 -6.54 10.37 -9.70
C THR A 58 -5.63 9.38 -10.40
N VAL A 59 -6.16 8.70 -11.42
CA VAL A 59 -5.37 7.79 -12.25
C VAL A 59 -5.00 8.51 -13.54
N ARG A 60 -3.71 8.47 -13.89
CA ARG A 60 -3.20 8.88 -15.20
C ARG A 60 -2.62 7.66 -15.88
N SER A 61 -2.79 7.57 -17.19
CA SER A 61 -2.24 6.48 -17.98
C SER A 61 -1.66 7.01 -19.27
N SER A 62 -0.47 6.53 -19.63
CA SER A 62 0.15 6.69 -20.94
C SER A 62 0.40 5.31 -21.55
N ASP A 63 1.08 5.23 -22.69
CA ASP A 63 1.31 3.94 -23.36
C ASP A 63 2.22 2.98 -22.57
N THR A 64 3.10 3.50 -21.71
CA THR A 64 4.10 2.71 -20.96
C THR A 64 4.00 2.87 -19.45
N GLU A 65 3.03 3.62 -18.94
CA GLU A 65 2.87 3.80 -17.50
C GLU A 65 1.41 3.97 -17.07
N VAL A 66 1.13 3.55 -15.84
CA VAL A 66 -0.08 3.87 -15.09
C VAL A 66 0.34 4.48 -13.76
N VAL A 67 -0.23 5.64 -13.45
CA VAL A 67 0.13 6.45 -12.30
C VAL A 67 -1.10 6.71 -11.45
N TRP A 68 -1.08 6.25 -10.19
CA TRP A 68 -2.12 6.55 -9.21
C TRP A 68 -1.62 7.65 -8.28
N ILE A 69 -2.26 8.82 -8.36
CA ILE A 69 -1.95 9.97 -7.52
C ILE A 69 -2.94 9.99 -6.37
N VAL A 70 -2.44 9.84 -5.16
CA VAL A 70 -3.27 9.76 -3.95
C VAL A 70 -3.24 11.08 -3.22
N ARG A 71 -4.44 11.61 -2.92
CA ARG A 71 -4.64 12.90 -2.29
C ARG A 71 -5.53 12.80 -1.06
N ARG A 72 -5.38 13.78 -0.17
CA ARG A 72 -6.32 14.03 0.93
C ARG A 72 -6.58 15.53 1.01
N ARG A 73 -7.84 15.94 0.96
CA ARG A 73 -8.22 17.37 1.03
C ARG A 73 -7.43 18.23 0.02
N SER A 74 -7.32 17.75 -1.23
CA SER A 74 -6.60 18.39 -2.33
C SER A 74 -5.06 18.47 -2.19
N GLU A 75 -4.49 17.87 -1.14
CA GLU A 75 -3.04 17.74 -0.97
C GLU A 75 -2.57 16.37 -1.48
N GLU A 76 -1.55 16.35 -2.35
CA GLU A 76 -0.92 15.10 -2.80
C GLU A 76 -0.11 14.50 -1.66
N LEU A 77 -0.37 13.23 -1.37
CA LEU A 77 0.34 12.47 -0.33
C LEU A 77 1.48 11.67 -0.96
N PHE A 78 1.13 10.87 -1.96
CA PHE A 78 2.07 9.99 -2.65
C PHE A 78 1.52 9.57 -4.01
N ARG A 79 2.41 9.01 -4.81
CA ARG A 79 2.16 8.54 -6.17
C ARG A 79 2.70 7.14 -6.33
N TYR A 80 1.86 6.24 -6.81
CA TYR A 80 2.30 4.96 -7.35
C TYR A 80 2.52 5.09 -8.84
N THR A 81 3.66 4.63 -9.32
CA THR A 81 3.98 4.57 -10.76
C THR A 81 4.24 3.13 -11.12
N ALA A 82 3.38 2.54 -11.94
CA ALA A 82 3.60 1.25 -12.59
C ALA A 82 4.13 1.51 -14.00
N GLN A 83 5.42 1.24 -14.23
CA GLN A 83 5.97 1.20 -15.57
C GLN A 83 5.67 -0.16 -16.21
N LEU A 84 5.20 -0.13 -17.45
CA LEU A 84 4.77 -1.29 -18.22
C LEU A 84 5.75 -1.50 -19.38
N THR A 85 6.34 -2.69 -19.44
CA THR A 85 7.22 -3.09 -20.55
C THR A 85 6.66 -4.35 -21.19
N SER A 86 6.57 -4.35 -22.51
CA SER A 86 6.13 -5.51 -23.29
C SER A 86 7.21 -6.58 -23.28
N GLU A 87 6.82 -7.83 -23.03
CA GLU A 87 7.67 -9.01 -22.98
C GLU A 87 7.11 -10.09 -23.93
N GLU A 88 7.92 -11.11 -24.24
CA GLU A 88 7.50 -12.29 -25.00
C GLU A 88 6.78 -11.96 -26.32
N LYS A 89 7.34 -11.03 -27.11
CA LYS A 89 6.75 -10.55 -28.38
C LYS A 89 5.35 -9.93 -28.22
N GLY A 90 5.03 -9.38 -27.04
CA GLY A 90 3.76 -8.71 -26.77
C GLY A 90 2.70 -9.58 -26.10
N ALA A 91 3.01 -10.84 -25.78
CA ALA A 91 2.09 -11.72 -25.05
C ALA A 91 2.07 -11.45 -23.54
N ALA A 92 3.16 -10.90 -23.00
CA ALA A 92 3.32 -10.66 -21.57
C ALA A 92 3.70 -9.20 -21.29
N THR A 93 3.46 -8.76 -20.06
CA THR A 93 3.80 -7.42 -19.59
C THR A 93 4.58 -7.52 -18.29
N ARG A 94 5.77 -6.93 -18.27
CA ARG A 94 6.50 -6.63 -17.04
C ARG A 94 5.96 -5.34 -16.44
N VAL A 95 5.65 -5.39 -15.15
CA VAL A 95 5.24 -4.23 -14.36
C VAL A 95 6.31 -3.95 -13.32
N GLN A 96 6.84 -2.73 -13.34
CA GLN A 96 7.76 -2.20 -12.34
C GLN A 96 7.03 -1.15 -11.50
N LEU A 97 6.81 -1.43 -10.22
CA LEU A 97 6.08 -0.54 -9.32
C LEU A 97 7.03 0.28 -8.44
N LYS A 98 6.79 1.59 -8.43
CA LYS A 98 7.45 2.56 -7.55
C LYS A 98 6.42 3.33 -6.73
N LEU A 99 6.83 3.75 -5.53
CA LEU A 99 6.09 4.65 -4.65
C LEU A 99 6.95 5.88 -4.33
N ASP A 100 6.44 7.06 -4.69
CA ASP A 100 7.05 8.35 -4.38
C ASP A 100 6.14 9.16 -3.44
N GLY A 101 6.70 9.68 -2.35
CA GLY A 101 5.99 10.64 -1.50
C GLY A 101 6.03 12.04 -2.08
N ALA A 102 4.99 12.83 -1.82
CA ALA A 102 4.97 14.24 -2.17
C ALA A 102 5.54 15.10 -1.04
N LYS A 103 6.12 16.25 -1.40
CA LYS A 103 6.38 17.31 -0.44
C LYS A 103 5.08 18.08 -0.23
N GLY A 104 4.33 17.68 0.80
CA GLY A 104 3.06 18.31 1.15
C GLY A 104 3.24 19.77 1.62
N LYS A 105 2.12 20.46 1.75
CA LYS A 105 2.03 21.77 2.41
C LYS A 105 2.09 21.63 3.93
N THR A 106 1.49 20.57 4.46
CA THR A 106 1.35 20.34 5.90
C THR A 106 2.39 19.38 6.46
N GLU A 107 2.81 18.42 5.65
CA GLU A 107 3.71 17.35 6.06
C GLU A 107 4.62 16.93 4.90
N ASP A 108 5.84 16.50 5.22
CA ASP A 108 6.76 15.96 4.23
C ASP A 108 6.57 14.44 4.11
N TYR A 109 5.60 14.03 3.27
CA TYR A 109 5.28 12.62 3.07
C TYR A 109 6.44 11.84 2.43
N ALA A 110 7.28 12.51 1.62
CA ALA A 110 8.49 11.91 1.07
C ALA A 110 9.47 11.54 2.19
N LYS A 111 9.72 12.47 3.12
CA LYS A 111 10.55 12.22 4.31
C LYS A 111 9.93 11.14 5.20
N ASN A 112 8.63 11.17 5.42
CA ASN A 112 7.96 10.17 6.26
C ASN A 112 8.09 8.75 5.70
N LEU A 113 7.96 8.57 4.39
CA LEU A 113 8.16 7.27 3.74
C LEU A 113 9.62 6.82 3.79
N ALA A 114 10.57 7.75 3.72
CA ALA A 114 12.00 7.45 3.86
C ALA A 114 12.36 7.06 5.30
N ASP A 115 11.81 7.77 6.29
CA ASP A 115 12.07 7.52 7.71
C ASP A 115 11.34 6.26 8.22
N ASN A 116 10.26 5.82 7.54
CA ASN A 116 9.47 4.63 7.90
C ASN A 116 9.42 3.59 6.77
N PRO A 117 10.55 2.92 6.45
CA PRO A 117 10.64 2.03 5.30
C PRO A 117 9.67 0.84 5.39
N LYS A 118 9.33 0.35 6.58
CA LYS A 118 8.34 -0.75 6.73
C LYS A 118 6.91 -0.35 6.35
N ILE A 119 6.55 0.91 6.56
CA ILE A 119 5.25 1.45 6.11
C ILE A 119 5.26 1.60 4.59
N ARG A 120 6.34 2.13 4.03
CA ARG A 120 6.54 2.22 2.56
C ARG A 120 6.47 0.83 1.91
N ASP A 121 7.12 -0.16 2.49
CA ASP A 121 7.14 -1.53 1.96
C ASP A 121 5.73 -2.16 2.03
N LEU A 122 4.98 -1.94 3.12
CA LEU A 122 3.58 -2.35 3.20
C LEU A 122 2.74 -1.75 2.07
N TYR A 123 2.88 -0.45 1.82
CA TYR A 123 2.17 0.26 0.76
C TYR A 123 2.50 -0.32 -0.63
N LEU A 124 3.78 -0.57 -0.90
CA LEU A 124 4.23 -1.21 -2.14
C LEU A 124 3.68 -2.63 -2.30
N VAL A 125 3.78 -3.47 -1.25
CA VAL A 125 3.28 -4.85 -1.28
C VAL A 125 1.76 -4.88 -1.48
N ALA A 126 1.02 -3.99 -0.83
CA ALA A 126 -0.43 -3.90 -1.00
C ALA A 126 -0.83 -3.48 -2.41
N MET A 127 -0.10 -2.53 -3.00
CA MET A 127 -0.35 -2.10 -4.38
C MET A 127 0.09 -3.16 -5.40
N GLN A 128 1.17 -3.88 -5.13
CA GLN A 128 1.60 -5.02 -5.95
C GLN A 128 0.53 -6.12 -5.97
N GLU A 129 -0.07 -6.41 -4.82
CA GLU A 129 -1.17 -7.37 -4.71
C GLU A 129 -2.42 -6.89 -5.46
N ARG A 130 -2.69 -5.58 -5.44
CA ARG A 130 -3.76 -4.99 -6.25
C ARG A 130 -3.50 -5.16 -7.75
N ILE A 131 -2.29 -4.85 -8.21
CA ILE A 131 -1.89 -5.04 -9.61
C ILE A 131 -2.02 -6.52 -10.00
N SER A 132 -1.48 -7.41 -9.15
CA SER A 132 -1.50 -8.85 -9.40
C SER A 132 -2.92 -9.40 -9.49
N SER A 133 -3.76 -9.06 -8.52
CA SER A 133 -5.15 -9.51 -8.46
C SER A 133 -5.96 -9.01 -9.65
N THR A 134 -5.79 -7.74 -10.05
CA THR A 134 -6.43 -7.16 -11.25
C THR A 134 -6.01 -7.90 -12.52
N LEU A 135 -4.70 -7.99 -12.81
CA LEU A 135 -4.19 -8.56 -14.06
C LEU A 135 -4.40 -10.08 -14.17
N GLN A 136 -4.46 -10.77 -13.04
CA GLN A 136 -4.75 -12.21 -12.97
C GLN A 136 -6.26 -12.49 -12.83
N ARG A 137 -7.10 -11.46 -12.78
CA ARG A 137 -8.57 -11.56 -12.61
C ARG A 137 -8.98 -12.41 -11.41
N ARG A 138 -8.26 -12.25 -10.30
CA ARG A 138 -8.55 -12.93 -9.04
C ARG A 138 -8.93 -11.90 -7.96
N PRO A 139 -9.60 -12.33 -6.87
CA PRO A 139 -9.83 -11.47 -5.73
C PRO A 139 -8.51 -10.96 -5.11
N TYR A 140 -8.59 -9.80 -4.47
CA TYR A 140 -7.50 -9.28 -3.64
C TYR A 140 -7.32 -10.16 -2.40
N GLU A 141 -6.13 -10.70 -2.19
CA GLU A 141 -5.85 -11.62 -1.09
C GLU A 141 -5.10 -10.91 0.05
N MET A 142 -5.82 -10.54 1.10
CA MET A 142 -5.24 -9.89 2.29
C MET A 142 -4.11 -10.72 2.92
N GLY A 143 -4.21 -12.05 2.89
CA GLY A 143 -3.18 -12.95 3.41
C GLY A 143 -1.78 -12.71 2.81
N ARG A 144 -1.69 -12.21 1.58
CA ARG A 144 -0.41 -11.90 0.91
C ARG A 144 0.27 -10.65 1.46
N ILE A 145 -0.49 -9.75 2.08
CA ILE A 145 0.04 -8.52 2.67
C ILE A 145 0.28 -8.63 4.18
N HIS A 146 -0.21 -9.70 4.84
CA HIS A 146 -0.07 -9.91 6.28
C HIS A 146 1.37 -9.80 6.81
N PRO A 147 2.40 -10.39 6.15
CA PRO A 147 3.77 -10.27 6.65
C PRO A 147 4.27 -8.81 6.66
N ALA A 148 3.93 -8.04 5.63
CA ALA A 148 4.28 -6.63 5.55
C ALA A 148 3.50 -5.80 6.58
N MET A 149 2.23 -6.12 6.81
CA MET A 149 1.43 -5.49 7.87
C MET A 149 2.01 -5.75 9.26
N ALA A 150 2.39 -6.99 9.55
CA ALA A 150 3.01 -7.35 10.83
C ALA A 150 4.34 -6.61 11.02
N ALA A 151 5.20 -6.57 9.99
CA ALA A 151 6.46 -5.85 10.03
C ALA A 151 6.27 -4.34 10.26
N ALA A 152 5.29 -3.73 9.58
CA ALA A 152 4.92 -2.33 9.77
C ALA A 152 4.39 -2.05 11.19
N ALA A 153 3.55 -2.94 11.72
CA ALA A 153 3.01 -2.82 13.07
C ALA A 153 4.12 -2.87 14.13
N VAL A 154 5.03 -3.85 14.04
CA VAL A 154 6.18 -3.98 14.95
C VAL A 154 7.09 -2.74 14.86
N ALA A 155 7.39 -2.26 13.65
CA ALA A 155 8.21 -1.07 13.48
C ALA A 155 7.57 0.20 14.08
N ASN A 156 6.24 0.26 14.13
CA ASN A 156 5.51 1.41 14.66
C ASN A 156 5.11 1.25 16.15
N MET A 157 5.40 0.12 16.80
CA MET A 157 5.01 -0.13 18.20
C MET A 157 5.50 0.94 19.18
N GLY A 158 6.72 1.47 18.98
CA GLY A 158 7.25 2.55 19.83
C GLY A 158 6.44 3.85 19.74
N ASN A 159 5.85 4.14 18.58
CA ASN A 159 4.96 5.30 18.42
C ASN A 159 3.57 5.03 19.00
N ILE A 160 3.09 3.78 18.93
CA ILE A 160 1.84 3.36 19.57
C ILE A 160 1.94 3.47 21.09
N GLN A 161 3.06 3.05 21.69
CA GLN A 161 3.29 3.23 23.13
C GLN A 161 3.28 4.72 23.52
N LYS A 162 4.01 5.56 22.78
CA LYS A 162 4.03 7.01 23.02
C LYS A 162 2.65 7.65 22.90
N SER A 163 1.82 7.23 21.94
CA SER A 163 0.48 7.80 21.76
C SER A 163 -0.48 7.36 22.86
N VAL A 164 -0.37 6.12 23.35
CA VAL A 164 -1.12 5.61 24.50
C VAL A 164 -0.73 6.36 25.78
N ASP A 165 0.56 6.56 26.02
CA ASP A 165 1.05 7.31 27.18
C ASP A 165 0.61 8.78 27.13
N ALA A 166 0.67 9.42 25.96
CA ALA A 166 0.20 10.79 25.77
C ALA A 166 -1.32 10.91 25.97
N ALA A 167 -2.11 9.94 25.50
CA ALA A 167 -3.55 9.90 25.71
C ALA A 167 -3.90 9.71 27.20
N ALA A 168 -3.17 8.84 27.90
CA ALA A 168 -3.33 8.64 29.33
C ALA A 168 -2.98 9.91 30.12
N ALA A 169 -1.90 10.61 29.75
CA ALA A 169 -1.51 11.88 30.36
C ALA A 169 -2.56 12.98 30.13
N ALA A 170 -3.11 13.08 28.92
CA ALA A 170 -4.16 14.04 28.60
C ALA A 170 -5.47 13.76 29.38
N SER A 171 -5.86 12.49 29.52
CA SER A 171 -7.02 12.08 30.33
C SER A 171 -6.83 12.45 31.79
N ALA A 172 -5.66 12.15 32.37
CA ALA A 172 -5.36 12.48 33.76
C ALA A 172 -5.40 14.00 34.03
N GLU A 173 -5.00 14.81 33.04
CA GLU A 173 -5.07 16.27 33.14
C GLU A 173 -6.51 16.78 33.08
N LEU A 174 -7.35 16.23 32.21
CA LEU A 174 -8.78 16.55 32.16
C LEU A 174 -9.48 16.18 33.47
N ASP A 175 -9.17 15.03 34.05
CA ASP A 175 -9.73 14.61 35.34
C ASP A 175 -9.33 15.58 36.45
N ARG A 176 -8.06 16.00 36.51
CA ARG A 176 -7.60 17.02 37.46
C ARG A 176 -8.35 18.35 37.29
N GLN A 177 -8.54 18.80 36.04
CA GLN A 177 -9.27 20.04 35.77
C GLN A 177 -10.76 19.94 36.15
N ASN A 178 -11.39 18.79 35.92
CA ASN A 178 -12.78 18.55 36.30
C ASN A 178 -12.95 18.49 37.82
N ILE A 179 -12.05 17.80 38.52
CA ILE A 179 -12.02 17.76 39.99
C ILE A 179 -11.81 19.17 40.58
N GLN A 180 -10.86 19.95 40.05
CA GLN A 180 -10.65 21.33 40.50
C GLN A 180 -11.85 22.24 40.24
N LYS A 181 -12.58 22.06 39.14
CA LYS A 181 -13.83 22.78 38.86
C LYS A 181 -14.93 22.39 39.83
N ALA A 182 -15.08 21.10 40.15
CA ALA A 182 -16.06 20.62 41.11
C ALA A 182 -15.83 21.23 42.51
N TYR A 183 -14.59 21.17 43.02
CA TYR A 183 -14.25 21.79 44.32
C TYR A 183 -14.37 23.32 44.35
N ARG A 184 -14.24 23.99 43.20
CA ARG A 184 -14.44 25.45 43.10
C ARG A 184 -15.92 25.83 43.16
N ASN A 185 -16.81 24.95 42.71
CA ASN A 185 -18.26 25.16 42.73
C ASN A 185 -18.88 24.79 44.09
N GLU A 186 -18.27 23.90 44.88
CA GLU A 186 -18.72 23.55 46.23
C GLU A 186 -18.33 24.56 47.32
N ARG A 187 -17.39 25.46 47.05
CA ARG A 187 -16.92 26.52 47.99
C ARG A 187 -17.66 27.86 47.85
N ARG A 188 -18.79 27.87 47.15
CA ARG A 188 -19.65 29.06 46.95
C ARG A 188 -21.03 28.78 47.52
#